data_AF-A0A536RYP3-F1
#
_entry.id   AF-A0A536RYP3-F1
#
_cell.length_a   1.000
_cell.length_b   1.000
_cell.length_c   1.000
_cell.angle_alpha   90.00
_cell.angle_beta   90.00
_cell.angle_gamma   90.00
#
_symmetry.space_group_name_H-M   'P 1'
#
loop_
_entity.id
_entity.type
_entity.pdbx_description
1 polymer ?
#
loop_
_entity_poly.entity_id
_entity_poly.type
_entity_poly.pdbx_seq_one_letter_code
_entity_poly.pdbx_strand_id
1 'polypeptide(L)'
;MNLYSIALFVHIVGALLLFVLLTIEGVSLRAGIPAGQLNRVLGPISGLAILVPGLYLVAAGTGWKGWVAVGFTSWVLIAVASAVTGVSLMRGRVSRRTAAISWMIRVGMALGVVFDMTVKPDAWVAIVAVVVGAALGATAGVAARREVRPT
;
A
#
# COMPACT_ATOMS: atom_id res chain seq x y z
N MET A 1 -19.80 14.89 17.38
CA MET A 1 -19.21 14.00 16.35
C MET A 1 -19.75 12.59 16.59
N ASN A 2 -20.16 11.85 15.56
CA ASN A 2 -20.63 10.47 15.72
C ASN A 2 -19.46 9.48 15.57
N LEU A 3 -19.62 8.25 16.09
CA LEU A 3 -18.58 7.21 16.03
C LEU A 3 -18.18 6.85 14.59
N TYR A 4 -19.16 6.88 13.68
CA TYR A 4 -18.96 6.67 12.25
C TYR A 4 -17.95 7.66 11.64
N SER A 5 -18.10 8.96 11.88
CA SER A 5 -17.19 9.99 11.38
C SER A 5 -15.81 9.91 12.02
N ILE A 6 -15.71 9.51 13.29
CA ILE A 6 -14.42 9.28 13.95
C ILE A 6 -13.70 8.10 13.28
N ALA A 7 -14.41 6.98 13.07
CA ALA A 7 -13.83 5.83 12.38
C ALA A 7 -13.41 6.16 10.94
N LEU A 8 -14.24 6.90 10.20
CA LEU A 8 -13.91 7.37 8.86
C LEU A 8 -12.67 8.27 8.86
N PHE A 9 -12.57 9.19 9.80
CA PHE A 9 -11.40 10.05 9.96
C PHE A 9 -10.13 9.22 10.21
N VAL A 10 -10.17 8.29 11.17
CA VAL A 10 -9.02 7.43 11.49
C VAL A 10 -8.64 6.54 10.29
N HIS A 11 -9.62 6.02 9.54
CA HIS A 11 -9.37 5.26 8.31
C HIS A 11 -8.58 6.07 7.28
N ILE A 12 -9.02 7.30 7.02
CA ILE A 12 -8.38 8.21 6.06
C ILE A 12 -6.97 8.59 6.54
N VAL A 13 -6.82 8.96 7.82
CA VAL A 13 -5.50 9.27 8.39
C VAL A 13 -4.58 8.06 8.34
N GLY A 14 -5.08 6.85 8.59
CA GLY A 14 -4.34 5.61 8.44
C GLY A 14 -3.83 5.40 7.02
N ALA A 15 -4.69 5.67 6.02
CA ALA A 15 -4.33 5.58 4.60
C ALA A 15 -3.28 6.63 4.22
N LEU A 16 -3.43 7.88 4.66
CA LEU A 16 -2.43 8.93 4.46
C LEU A 16 -1.09 8.56 5.09
N LEU A 17 -1.10 8.02 6.30
CA LEU A 17 0.10 7.54 6.97
C LEU A 17 0.79 6.43 6.16
N LEU A 18 0.03 5.51 5.54
CA LEU A 18 0.60 4.49 4.66
C LEU A 18 1.36 5.12 3.48
N PHE A 19 0.78 6.13 2.83
CA PHE A 19 1.43 6.85 1.73
C PHE A 19 2.70 7.59 2.19
N VAL A 20 2.68 8.17 3.39
CA VAL A 20 3.89 8.76 4.00
C VAL A 20 4.96 7.69 4.19
N LEU A 21 4.63 6.53 4.73
CA LEU A 21 5.58 5.43 4.95
C LEU A 21 6.10 4.84 3.64
N LEU A 22 5.25 4.71 2.62
CA LEU A 22 5.68 4.34 1.27
C LEU A 22 6.63 5.39 0.70
N THR A 23 6.37 6.68 0.90
CA THR A 23 7.27 7.75 0.43
C THR A 23 8.63 7.68 1.11
N ILE A 24 8.65 7.54 2.45
CA ILE A 24 9.88 7.37 3.24
C ILE A 24 10.65 6.12 2.78
N GLU A 25 9.96 5.01 2.54
CA GLU A 25 10.57 3.77 2.05
C GLU A 25 11.24 4.01 0.69
N GLY A 26 10.54 4.66 -0.26
CA GLY A 26 11.07 4.96 -1.58
C GLY A 26 12.28 5.89 -1.54
N VAL A 27 12.24 6.95 -0.72
CA VAL A 27 13.39 7.85 -0.49
C VAL A 27 14.56 7.09 0.12
N SER A 28 14.29 6.25 1.11
CA SER A 28 15.32 5.50 1.84
C SER A 28 15.99 4.43 0.96
N LEU A 29 15.23 3.76 0.09
CA LEU A 29 15.78 2.82 -0.89
C LEU A 29 16.71 3.52 -1.90
N ARG A 30 16.40 4.75 -2.30
CA ARG A 30 17.23 5.57 -3.21
C ARG A 30 18.46 6.15 -2.52
N ALA A 31 18.30 6.69 -1.32
CA ALA A 31 19.38 7.28 -0.53
C ALA A 31 20.28 6.22 0.14
N GLY A 32 19.83 4.97 0.18
CA GLY A 32 20.56 3.88 0.85
C GLY A 32 20.54 3.94 2.37
N ILE A 33 19.60 4.71 2.94
CA ILE A 33 19.45 4.94 4.38
C ILE A 33 18.54 3.86 4.99
N PRO A 34 18.87 3.33 6.18
CA PRO A 34 18.02 2.36 6.86
C PRO A 34 16.76 3.04 7.47
N ALA A 35 15.63 3.06 6.76
CA ALA A 35 14.32 3.43 7.34
C ALA A 35 13.57 2.28 8.04
N GLY A 36 14.23 1.13 8.20
CA GLY A 36 13.60 -0.10 8.70
C GLY A 36 12.98 0.04 10.09
N GLN A 37 13.54 0.88 10.97
CA GLN A 37 13.03 1.03 12.34
C GLN A 37 11.72 1.82 12.39
N LEU A 38 11.60 2.91 11.63
CA LEU A 38 10.37 3.70 11.56
C LEU A 38 9.22 2.91 10.93
N ASN A 39 9.48 2.24 9.81
CA ASN A 39 8.47 1.43 9.12
C ASN A 39 8.03 0.20 9.94
N ARG A 40 8.90 -0.33 10.82
CA ARG A 40 8.54 -1.43 11.72
C ARG A 40 7.53 -1.03 12.79
N VAL A 41 7.59 0.21 13.26
CA VAL A 41 6.67 0.70 14.30
C VAL A 41 5.41 1.28 13.65
N LEU A 42 5.58 2.20 12.70
CA LEU A 42 4.46 2.93 12.10
C LEU A 42 3.71 2.10 11.05
N GLY A 43 4.34 1.10 10.42
CA GLY A 43 3.70 0.24 9.43
C GLY A 43 2.49 -0.51 9.99
N PRO A 44 2.63 -1.27 11.09
CA PRO A 44 1.51 -1.92 11.77
C PRO A 44 0.44 -0.92 12.23
N ILE A 45 0.86 0.24 12.77
CA ILE A 45 -0.07 1.27 13.23
C ILE A 45 -0.93 1.79 12.08
N SER A 46 -0.31 2.12 10.94
CA SER A 46 -1.03 2.54 9.73
C SER A 46 -1.96 1.44 9.21
N GLY A 47 -1.48 0.19 9.15
CA GLY A 47 -2.30 -0.94 8.73
C GLY A 47 -3.53 -1.14 9.62
N LEU A 48 -3.37 -1.07 10.94
CA LEU A 48 -4.47 -1.17 11.90
C LEU A 48 -5.42 0.03 11.79
N ALA A 49 -4.89 1.24 11.63
CA ALA A 49 -5.69 2.45 11.45
C ALA A 49 -6.51 2.44 10.16
N ILE A 50 -6.10 1.68 9.13
CA ILE A 50 -6.90 1.45 7.92
C ILE A 50 -7.89 0.31 8.14
N LEU A 51 -7.41 -0.87 8.55
CA LEU A 51 -8.21 -2.10 8.55
C LEU A 51 -9.27 -2.13 9.64
N VAL A 52 -8.97 -1.70 10.87
CA VAL A 52 -9.90 -1.78 12.00
C VAL A 52 -11.09 -0.83 11.79
N PRO A 53 -10.89 0.47 11.50
CA PRO A 53 -12.01 1.35 11.20
C PRO A 53 -12.71 0.95 9.90
N GLY A 54 -11.98 0.44 8.90
CA GLY A 54 -12.56 -0.07 7.67
C GLY A 54 -13.59 -1.18 7.91
N LEU A 55 -13.26 -2.18 8.74
CA LEU A 55 -14.19 -3.23 9.15
C LEU A 55 -15.40 -2.69 9.90
N TYR A 56 -15.19 -1.71 10.79
CA TYR A 56 -16.29 -1.05 11.48
C TYR A 56 -17.23 -0.32 10.50
N LEU A 57 -16.70 0.41 9.51
CA LEU A 57 -17.50 1.13 8.50
C LEU A 57 -18.33 0.17 7.63
N VAL A 58 -17.82 -1.03 7.38
CA VAL A 58 -18.55 -2.12 6.71
C VAL A 58 -19.71 -2.58 7.58
N ALA A 59 -19.45 -2.89 8.86
CA ALA A 59 -20.45 -3.36 9.80
C ALA A 59 -21.52 -2.29 10.12
N ALA A 60 -21.13 -1.03 10.19
CA ALA A 60 -22.00 0.07 10.60
C ALA A 60 -22.90 0.63 9.49
N GLY A 61 -22.66 0.27 8.22
CA GLY A 61 -23.59 0.69 7.15
C GLY A 61 -23.12 0.55 5.71
N THR A 62 -21.81 0.45 5.45
CA THR A 62 -21.33 0.34 4.06
C THR A 62 -21.70 -1.01 3.43
N GLY A 63 -21.68 -2.07 4.24
CA GLY A 63 -21.84 -3.45 3.80
C GLY A 63 -20.67 -3.95 2.96
N TRP A 64 -20.67 -5.26 2.67
CA TRP A 64 -19.68 -5.88 1.79
C TRP A 64 -20.07 -5.62 0.33
N LYS A 65 -19.45 -4.60 -0.26
CA LYS A 65 -19.52 -4.32 -1.70
C LYS A 65 -18.27 -4.82 -2.41
N GLY A 66 -18.31 -4.96 -3.74
CA GLY A 66 -17.18 -5.42 -4.54
C GLY A 66 -15.89 -4.66 -4.27
N TRP A 67 -15.92 -3.32 -4.38
CA TRP A 67 -14.77 -2.45 -4.07
C TRP A 67 -14.27 -2.55 -2.62
N VAL A 68 -15.16 -2.84 -1.66
CA VAL A 68 -14.78 -3.01 -0.24
C VAL A 68 -13.92 -4.26 -0.08
N ALA A 69 -14.37 -5.39 -0.66
CA ALA A 69 -13.64 -6.65 -0.59
C ALA A 69 -12.26 -6.51 -1.25
N VAL A 70 -12.21 -5.92 -2.44
CA VAL A 70 -10.97 -5.71 -3.19
C VAL A 70 -10.02 -4.77 -2.44
N GLY A 71 -10.51 -3.64 -1.94
CA GLY A 71 -9.70 -2.70 -1.17
C GLY A 71 -9.15 -3.32 0.11
N PHE A 72 -9.97 -4.07 0.86
CA PHE A 72 -9.56 -4.75 2.09
C PHE A 72 -8.47 -5.79 1.82
N THR A 73 -8.68 -6.66 0.82
CA THR A 73 -7.67 -7.64 0.41
C THR A 73 -6.38 -6.97 -0.03
N SER A 74 -6.48 -5.87 -0.80
CA SER A 74 -5.31 -5.14 -1.29
C SER A 74 -4.50 -4.50 -0.16
N TRP A 75 -5.15 -3.91 0.84
CA TRP A 75 -4.44 -3.37 2.01
C TRP A 75 -3.70 -4.45 2.80
N VAL A 76 -4.31 -5.63 2.97
CA VAL A 76 -3.65 -6.78 3.60
C VAL A 76 -2.44 -7.23 2.77
N LEU A 77 -2.59 -7.36 1.46
CA LEU A 77 -1.50 -7.73 0.55
C LEU A 77 -0.34 -6.72 0.62
N ILE A 78 -0.65 -5.42 0.61
CA ILE A 78 0.37 -4.36 0.74
C ILE A 78 1.09 -4.47 2.08
N ALA A 79 0.37 -4.66 3.19
CA ALA A 79 0.96 -4.79 4.51
C ALA A 79 1.89 -6.00 4.61
N VAL A 80 1.43 -7.17 4.15
CA VAL A 80 2.22 -8.42 4.13
C VAL A 80 3.45 -8.26 3.23
N ALA A 81 3.28 -7.75 2.01
CA ALA A 81 4.39 -7.53 1.09
C ALA A 81 5.43 -6.54 1.65
N SER A 82 4.98 -5.51 2.38
CA SER A 82 5.84 -4.55 3.07
C SER A 82 6.68 -5.23 4.15
N ALA A 83 6.05 -6.06 4.99
CA ALA A 83 6.73 -6.80 6.05
C ALA A 83 7.74 -7.81 5.48
N VAL A 84 7.33 -8.61 4.50
CA VAL A 84 8.20 -9.63 3.87
C VAL A 84 9.38 -8.99 3.16
N THR A 85 9.16 -7.93 2.39
CA THR A 85 10.23 -7.23 1.66
C THR A 85 11.20 -6.56 2.64
N GLY A 86 10.70 -5.88 3.67
CA GLY A 86 11.52 -5.22 4.68
C GLY A 86 12.41 -6.21 5.47
N VAL A 87 11.83 -7.32 5.94
CA VAL A 87 12.59 -8.37 6.66
C VAL A 87 13.62 -9.02 5.75
N SER A 88 13.26 -9.29 4.50
CA SER A 88 14.16 -9.94 3.54
C SER A 88 15.32 -9.05 3.14
N LEU A 89 15.10 -7.73 3.00
CA LEU A 89 16.14 -6.75 2.73
C LEU A 89 17.13 -6.65 3.91
N MET A 90 16.62 -6.61 5.15
CA MET A 90 17.46 -6.58 6.35
C MET A 90 18.28 -7.84 6.55
N ARG A 91 17.76 -8.99 6.12
CA ARG A 91 18.46 -10.28 6.16
C ARG A 91 19.37 -10.51 4.94
N GLY A 92 19.51 -9.53 4.04
CA GLY A 92 20.32 -9.65 2.82
C GLY A 92 19.79 -10.67 1.79
N ARG A 93 18.55 -11.16 1.95
CA ARG A 93 17.93 -12.16 1.06
C ARG A 93 17.39 -11.59 -0.24
N VAL A 94 17.14 -10.28 -0.24
CA VAL A 94 16.56 -9.56 -1.37
C VAL A 94 17.41 -8.32 -1.63
N SER A 95 17.73 -8.07 -2.91
CA SER A 95 18.48 -6.88 -3.31
C SER A 95 17.67 -5.60 -3.12
N ARG A 96 18.33 -4.46 -2.89
CA ARG A 96 17.67 -3.13 -2.89
C ARG A 96 16.86 -2.89 -4.16
N ARG A 97 17.31 -3.44 -5.31
CA ARG A 97 16.61 -3.35 -6.60
C ARG A 97 15.27 -4.08 -6.59
N THR A 98 15.25 -5.31 -6.11
CA THR A 98 14.02 -6.09 -5.98
C THR A 98 13.07 -5.44 -4.97
N ALA A 99 13.61 -4.89 -3.87
CA ALA A 99 12.83 -4.13 -2.90
C ALA A 99 12.18 -2.87 -3.51
N ALA A 100 12.90 -2.14 -4.37
CA ALA A 100 12.36 -0.98 -5.09
C ALA A 100 11.20 -1.33 -6.03
N ILE A 101 11.19 -2.52 -6.62
CA ILE A 101 10.11 -2.96 -7.51
C ILE A 101 8.90 -3.42 -6.71
N SER A 102 9.12 -4.19 -5.65
CA SER A 102 8.07 -4.50 -4.67
C SER A 102 7.43 -3.21 -4.12
N TRP A 103 8.25 -2.19 -3.86
CA TRP A 103 7.76 -0.87 -3.46
C TRP A 103 6.92 -0.20 -4.56
N MET A 104 7.39 -0.12 -5.80
CA MET A 104 6.61 0.47 -6.91
C MET A 104 5.28 -0.25 -7.15
N ILE A 105 5.26 -1.58 -7.07
CA ILE A 105 4.03 -2.38 -7.18
C ILE A 105 3.06 -2.01 -6.06
N ARG A 106 3.53 -1.94 -4.80
CA ARG A 106 2.68 -1.57 -3.66
C ARG A 106 2.13 -0.14 -3.79
N VAL A 107 2.92 0.81 -4.28
CA VAL A 107 2.46 2.17 -4.57
C VAL A 107 1.36 2.14 -5.64
N GLY A 108 1.57 1.41 -6.73
CA GLY A 108 0.57 1.24 -7.79
C GLY A 108 -0.73 0.61 -7.29
N MET A 109 -0.64 -0.46 -6.49
CA MET A 109 -1.81 -1.06 -5.83
C MET A 109 -2.53 -0.06 -4.92
N ALA A 110 -1.80 0.68 -4.08
CA ALA A 110 -2.38 1.66 -3.18
C ALA A 110 -3.15 2.75 -3.95
N LEU A 111 -2.63 3.21 -5.10
CA LEU A 111 -3.32 4.15 -5.97
C LEU A 111 -4.60 3.54 -6.58
N GLY A 112 -4.57 2.28 -7.00
CA GLY A 112 -5.76 1.56 -7.44
C GLY A 112 -6.84 1.49 -6.35
N VAL A 113 -6.44 1.23 -5.10
CA VAL A 113 -7.39 1.23 -3.98
C VAL A 113 -7.95 2.63 -3.69
N VAL A 114 -7.16 3.69 -3.84
CA VAL A 114 -7.67 5.07 -3.71
C VAL A 114 -8.73 5.36 -4.78
N PHE A 115 -8.54 4.89 -6.01
CA PHE A 115 -9.55 4.95 -7.06
C PHE A 115 -10.83 4.19 -6.65
N ASP A 116 -10.69 2.97 -6.12
CA ASP A 116 -11.84 2.19 -5.63
C ASP A 116 -12.61 2.92 -4.53
N MET A 117 -11.91 3.59 -3.63
CA MET A 117 -12.52 4.34 -2.52
C MET A 117 -13.25 5.61 -2.99
N THR A 118 -12.85 6.17 -4.13
CA THR A 118 -13.47 7.38 -4.71
C THR A 118 -14.65 7.03 -5.62
N VAL A 119 -14.45 6.10 -6.56
CA VAL A 119 -15.46 5.74 -7.58
C VAL A 119 -16.44 4.70 -7.05
N LYS A 120 -16.03 3.89 -6.06
CA LYS A 120 -16.84 2.81 -5.46
C LYS A 120 -17.46 1.85 -6.48
N PRO A 121 -16.67 1.33 -7.43
CA PRO A 121 -17.19 0.51 -8.51
C PRO A 121 -17.62 -0.88 -8.04
N ASP A 122 -18.18 -1.68 -8.93
CA ASP A 122 -18.41 -3.10 -8.67
C ASP A 122 -17.09 -3.89 -8.60
N ALA A 123 -17.17 -5.17 -8.24
CA ALA A 123 -15.99 -5.99 -7.95
C ALA A 123 -15.03 -6.11 -9.13
N TRP A 124 -15.56 -6.24 -10.35
CA TRP A 124 -14.74 -6.45 -11.54
C TRP A 124 -13.87 -5.23 -11.83
N VAL A 125 -14.49 -4.06 -11.88
CA VAL A 125 -13.78 -2.80 -12.15
C VAL A 125 -12.79 -2.48 -11.03
N ALA A 126 -13.13 -2.78 -9.77
CA ALA A 126 -12.20 -2.64 -8.66
C ALA A 126 -10.95 -3.52 -8.80
N ILE A 127 -11.15 -4.81 -9.14
CA ILE A 127 -10.04 -5.74 -9.39
C ILE A 127 -9.16 -5.21 -10.52
N VAL A 128 -9.77 -4.79 -11.63
CA VAL A 128 -9.03 -4.26 -12.78
C VAL A 128 -8.24 -3.01 -12.39
N ALA A 129 -8.82 -2.09 -11.63
CA ALA A 129 -8.15 -0.87 -11.19
C ALA A 129 -6.89 -1.19 -10.35
N VAL A 130 -7.00 -2.08 -9.37
CA VAL A 130 -5.86 -2.49 -8.55
C VAL A 130 -4.81 -3.25 -9.36
N VAL A 131 -5.22 -4.18 -10.23
CA VAL A 131 -4.30 -4.96 -11.07
C VAL A 131 -3.56 -4.07 -12.07
N VAL A 132 -4.26 -3.12 -12.69
CA VAL A 132 -3.65 -2.14 -13.59
C VAL A 132 -2.67 -1.25 -12.82
N GLY A 133 -3.05 -0.76 -11.63
CA GLY A 133 -2.15 -0.01 -10.76
C GLY A 133 -0.88 -0.81 -10.42
N ALA A 134 -1.04 -2.07 -10.01
CA ALA A 134 0.08 -2.97 -9.70
C ALA A 134 0.98 -3.21 -10.92
N ALA A 135 0.38 -3.45 -12.10
CA ALA A 135 1.09 -3.68 -13.35
C ALA A 135 1.88 -2.44 -13.78
N LEU A 136 1.28 -1.24 -13.71
CA LEU A 136 1.95 0.03 -13.99
C LEU A 136 3.13 0.25 -13.04
N GLY A 137 2.96 -0.04 -11.74
CA GLY A 137 4.03 -0.02 -10.76
C GLY A 137 5.16 -1.00 -11.12
N ALA A 138 4.82 -2.23 -11.51
CA ALA A 138 5.79 -3.23 -11.94
C ALA A 138 6.58 -2.77 -13.18
N THR A 139 5.88 -2.29 -14.22
CA THR A 139 6.50 -1.85 -15.46
C THR A 139 7.39 -0.65 -15.26
N ALA A 140 6.96 0.33 -14.47
CA ALA A 140 7.78 1.51 -14.15
C ALA A 140 9.01 1.13 -13.31
N GLY A 141 8.86 0.23 -12.33
CA GLY A 141 9.97 -0.30 -11.54
C GLY A 141 10.99 -1.09 -12.39
N VAL A 142 10.54 -1.78 -13.44
CA VAL A 142 11.41 -2.46 -14.40
C VAL A 142 12.05 -1.49 -15.39
N ALA A 143 11.32 -0.48 -15.88
CA ALA A 143 11.84 0.52 -16.81
C ALA A 143 12.98 1.34 -16.19
N ALA A 144 12.81 1.76 -14.92
CA ALA A 144 13.87 2.41 -14.15
C ALA A 144 15.16 1.56 -13.99
N ARG A 145 15.12 0.25 -14.30
CA ARG A 145 16.33 -0.59 -14.35
C ARG A 145 17.19 -0.32 -15.59
N ARG A 146 16.59 0.09 -16.70
CA ARG A 146 17.24 0.14 -18.01
C ARG A 146 18.11 1.38 -18.20
N GLU A 147 17.83 2.46 -17.48
CA GLU A 147 18.54 3.74 -17.60
C GLU A 147 19.91 3.77 -16.87
N VAL A 148 20.23 2.77 -16.04
CA VAL A 148 21.49 2.70 -15.26
C VAL A 148 22.50 1.69 -15.85
N ARG A 149 22.67 1.68 -17.18
CA ARG A 149 23.82 1.03 -17.81
C ARG A 149 24.90 2.10 -18.08
N PRO A 150 26.04 2.11 -17.37
CA PRO A 150 27.19 2.89 -17.80
C PRO A 150 27.83 2.19 -19.00
N THR A 151 28.09 2.97 -20.05
CA THR A 151 29.11 2.69 -21.08
C THR A 151 30.49 2.56 -20.45
#